data_AF-W4PYP0-F1
#
_entry.id   AF-W4PYP0-F1
#
_cell.length_a   1.000
_cell.length_b   1.000
_cell.length_c   1.000
_cell.angle_alpha   90.00
_cell.angle_beta   90.00
_cell.angle_gamma   90.00
#
_symmetry.space_group_name_H-M   'P 1'
#
loop_
_entity.id
_entity.type
_entity.pdbx_description
1 polymer ?
#
loop_
_entity_poly.entity_id
_entity_poly.type
_entity_poly.pdbx_seq_one_letter_code
_entity_poly.pdbx_strand_id
1 'polypeptide(L)'
;MNRARLIFHLDMNSFFASVEIAHNPSLQGKPVAIAGNPEERRGIIVTSSYEARSKGVKTTMPIWEAKKLCPNLIILRPNGDRYREASNRCSTYYLRILRLCSKFQLMKDTLI
;
A
#
# COMPACT_ATOMS: atom_id res chain seq x y z
N MET A 1 -27.04 28.03 14.91
CA MET A 1 -27.00 26.90 13.95
C MET A 1 -25.80 26.03 14.26
N ASN A 2 -26.03 24.76 14.61
CA ASN A 2 -24.95 23.81 14.86
C ASN A 2 -24.32 23.45 13.51
N ARG A 3 -23.10 23.90 13.20
CA ARG A 3 -22.41 23.51 11.95
C ARG A 3 -22.12 22.02 12.03
N ALA A 4 -22.63 21.24 11.07
CA ALA A 4 -22.36 19.82 11.00
C ALA A 4 -20.84 19.59 10.91
N ARG A 5 -20.32 18.70 11.76
CA ARG A 5 -18.90 18.30 11.70
C ARG A 5 -18.70 17.42 10.47
N LEU A 6 -17.80 17.84 9.60
CA LEU A 6 -17.46 17.08 8.39
C LEU A 6 -16.11 16.38 8.63
N ILE A 7 -16.13 15.05 8.50
CA ILE A 7 -14.97 14.18 8.73
C ILE A 7 -14.62 13.51 7.40
N PHE A 8 -13.41 13.75 6.92
CA PHE A 8 -12.88 13.09 5.72
C PHE A 8 -12.05 11.87 6.09
N HIS A 9 -12.36 10.76 5.43
CA HIS A 9 -11.59 9.54 5.46
C HIS A 9 -10.83 9.43 4.13
N LEU A 10 -9.49 9.34 4.21
CA LEU A 10 -8.66 9.11 3.03
C LEU A 10 -7.87 7.82 3.21
N ASP A 11 -8.02 6.93 2.25
CA ASP A 11 -7.34 5.64 2.17
C ASP A 11 -6.53 5.57 0.87
N MET A 12 -5.28 5.12 0.97
CA MET A 12 -4.35 5.03 -0.16
C MET A 12 -4.34 3.60 -0.69
N ASN A 13 -4.85 3.43 -1.90
CA ASN A 13 -4.92 2.13 -2.53
C ASN A 13 -3.55 1.48 -2.70
N SER A 14 -3.43 0.22 -2.26
CA SER A 14 -2.21 -0.59 -2.45
C SER A 14 -0.93 0.14 -2.02
N PHE A 15 -0.98 0.86 -0.88
CA PHE A 15 -0.03 1.91 -0.54
C PHE A 15 1.43 1.51 -0.70
N PHE A 16 1.89 0.42 -0.06
CA PHE A 16 3.31 0.04 -0.15
C PHE A 16 3.72 -0.40 -1.56
N ALA A 17 2.86 -1.13 -2.29
CA ALA A 17 3.15 -1.51 -3.67
C ALA A 17 3.23 -0.29 -4.58
N SER A 18 2.33 0.68 -4.41
CA SER A 18 2.33 1.94 -5.15
C SER A 18 3.59 2.77 -4.86
N VAL A 19 4.08 2.80 -3.61
CA VAL A 19 5.34 3.48 -3.27
C VAL A 19 6.53 2.81 -3.95
N GLU A 20 6.62 1.49 -3.96
CA GLU A 20 7.72 0.78 -4.64
C GLU A 20 7.68 0.99 -6.17
N ILE A 21 6.48 0.96 -6.78
CA ILE A 21 6.31 1.22 -8.23
C ILE A 21 6.68 2.67 -8.55
N ALA A 22 6.29 3.63 -7.72
CA ALA A 22 6.66 5.04 -7.91
C ALA A 22 8.17 5.27 -7.80
N HIS A 23 8.86 4.50 -6.95
CA HIS A 23 10.31 4.57 -6.79
C HIS A 23 11.08 3.83 -7.89
N ASN A 24 10.51 2.75 -8.44
CA ASN A 24 11.09 2.00 -9.54
C ASN A 24 10.07 1.86 -10.69
N PRO A 25 10.09 2.80 -11.65
CA PRO A 25 9.14 2.81 -12.78
C PRO A 25 9.17 1.54 -13.64
N SER A 26 10.26 0.76 -13.61
CA SER A 26 10.33 -0.51 -14.35
C SER A 26 9.34 -1.57 -13.84
N LEU A 27 8.71 -1.34 -12.68
CA LEU A 27 7.68 -2.20 -12.09
C LEU A 27 6.26 -1.87 -12.56
N GLN A 28 6.07 -0.76 -13.28
CA GLN A 28 4.75 -0.34 -13.73
C GLN A 28 4.12 -1.38 -14.67
N GLY A 29 2.85 -1.70 -14.43
CA GLY A 29 2.11 -2.72 -15.19
C GLY A 29 2.52 -4.16 -14.86
N LYS A 30 3.39 -4.40 -13.88
CA LYS A 30 3.81 -5.74 -13.45
C LYS A 30 3.10 -6.14 -12.16
N PRO A 31 2.83 -7.45 -11.97
CA PRO A 31 2.28 -7.94 -10.70
C PRO A 31 3.33 -7.83 -9.60
N VAL A 32 3.13 -6.90 -8.66
CA VAL A 32 4.04 -6.65 -7.54
C VAL A 32 3.35 -6.98 -6.22
N ALA A 33 4.08 -7.56 -5.28
CA ALA A 33 3.65 -7.73 -3.90
C ALA A 33 4.76 -7.41 -2.92
N ILE A 34 4.38 -6.90 -1.74
CA ILE A 34 5.30 -6.65 -0.64
C ILE A 34 5.09 -7.74 0.40
N ALA A 35 6.17 -8.35 0.88
CA ALA A 35 6.12 -9.39 1.89
C ALA A 35 7.25 -9.21 2.91
N GLY A 36 6.95 -9.42 4.20
CA GLY A 36 7.87 -9.13 5.32
C GLY A 36 9.26 -9.74 5.15
N ASN A 37 9.36 -11.06 5.15
CA ASN A 37 10.59 -11.78 4.82
C ASN A 37 10.36 -12.72 3.62
N PRO A 38 10.76 -12.32 2.40
CA PRO A 38 10.57 -13.13 1.19
C PRO A 38 11.30 -14.48 1.20
N GLU A 39 12.32 -14.63 2.04
CA GLU A 39 13.11 -15.87 2.17
C GLU A 39 12.57 -16.81 3.25
N GLU A 40 11.70 -16.33 4.14
CA GLU A 40 11.03 -17.20 5.09
C GLU A 40 9.96 -18.05 4.40
N ARG A 41 9.97 -19.35 4.73
CA ARG A 41 9.04 -20.35 4.21
C ARG A 41 7.56 -20.01 4.46
N ARG A 42 7.28 -19.11 5.41
CA ARG A 42 5.94 -18.65 5.82
C ARG A 42 5.72 -17.16 5.58
N GLY A 43 6.53 -16.49 4.76
CA GLY A 43 6.31 -15.09 4.42
C GLY A 43 4.89 -14.88 3.89
N ILE A 44 4.23 -13.83 4.38
CA ILE A 44 2.87 -13.45 3.99
C ILE A 44 2.91 -12.19 3.13
N ILE A 45 1.99 -12.11 2.17
CA ILE A 45 1.77 -10.91 1.38
C ILE A 45 1.14 -9.85 2.28
N VAL A 46 1.82 -8.71 2.44
CA VAL A 46 1.31 -7.55 3.20
C VAL A 46 0.43 -6.68 2.30
N THR A 47 0.91 -6.41 1.10
CA THR A 47 0.12 -5.70 0.09
C THR A 47 0.49 -6.19 -1.30
N SER A 48 -0.39 -5.89 -2.24
CA SER A 48 -0.28 -6.32 -3.63
C SER A 48 -0.75 -5.21 -4.56
N SER A 49 -0.12 -5.11 -5.73
CA SER A 49 -0.55 -4.23 -6.81
C SER A 49 -1.86 -4.71 -7.42
N TYR A 50 -2.53 -3.84 -8.16
CA TYR A 50 -3.76 -4.20 -8.87
C TYR A 50 -3.56 -5.34 -9.86
N GLU A 51 -2.42 -5.39 -10.54
CA GLU A 51 -2.04 -6.43 -11.48
C GLU A 51 -1.81 -7.79 -10.80
N ALA A 52 -1.40 -7.79 -9.53
CA ALA A 52 -1.32 -9.01 -8.74
C ALA A 52 -2.72 -9.42 -8.22
N ARG A 53 -3.54 -8.45 -7.77
CA ARG A 53 -4.92 -8.69 -7.31
C ARG A 53 -5.82 -9.26 -8.40
N SER A 54 -5.68 -8.78 -9.64
CA SER A 54 -6.46 -9.30 -10.78
C SER A 54 -6.18 -10.78 -11.08
N LYS A 55 -5.02 -11.28 -10.65
CA LYS A 55 -4.62 -12.70 -10.71
C LYS A 55 -5.00 -13.49 -9.46
N GLY A 56 -5.70 -12.89 -8.52
CA GLY A 56 -6.17 -13.55 -7.29
C GLY A 56 -5.22 -13.46 -6.10
N VAL A 57 -4.10 -12.75 -6.19
CA VAL A 57 -3.20 -12.53 -5.04
C VAL A 57 -3.91 -11.63 -4.01
N LYS A 58 -3.92 -12.05 -2.74
CA LYS A 58 -4.58 -11.33 -1.65
C LYS A 58 -3.60 -10.98 -0.53
N THR A 59 -3.88 -9.93 0.22
CA THR A 59 -3.19 -9.67 1.50
C THR A 59 -3.42 -10.83 2.46
N THR A 60 -2.44 -11.10 3.33
CA THR A 60 -2.34 -12.25 4.26
C THR A 60 -2.12 -13.61 3.59
N MET A 61 -2.14 -13.69 2.25
CA MET A 61 -1.84 -14.91 1.52
C MET A 61 -0.38 -15.32 1.72
N PRO A 62 -0.07 -16.60 1.94
CA PRO A 62 1.30 -17.09 1.93
C PRO A 62 1.97 -16.88 0.57
N ILE A 63 3.27 -16.54 0.55
CA ILE A 63 4.04 -16.33 -0.68
C ILE A 63 3.92 -17.52 -1.65
N TRP A 64 3.98 -18.75 -1.14
CA TRP A 64 3.93 -19.95 -1.99
C TRP A 64 2.59 -20.08 -2.72
N GLU A 65 1.49 -19.68 -2.08
CA GLU A 65 0.16 -19.69 -2.67
C GLU A 65 0.02 -18.57 -3.70
N ALA A 66 0.51 -17.36 -3.36
CA ALA A 66 0.54 -16.23 -4.27
C ALA A 66 1.35 -16.53 -5.55
N LYS A 67 2.48 -17.24 -5.43
CA LYS A 67 3.29 -17.69 -6.58
C LYS A 67 2.60 -18.77 -7.41
N LYS A 68 1.74 -19.62 -6.83
CA LYS A 68 0.92 -20.58 -7.60
C LYS A 68 -0.11 -19.85 -8.47
N LEU A 69 -0.75 -18.81 -7.93
CA LEU A 69 -1.72 -17.99 -8.66
C LEU A 69 -1.08 -17.08 -9.70
N CYS A 70 0.08 -16.51 -9.38
CA CYS A 70 0.83 -15.61 -10.24
C CYS A 70 2.30 -16.04 -10.30
N PRO A 71 2.69 -16.94 -11.21
CA PRO A 71 4.07 -17.44 -11.32
C PRO A 71 5.11 -16.35 -11.58
N ASN A 72 4.70 -15.26 -12.24
CA ASN A 72 5.55 -14.09 -12.50
C ASN A 72 5.41 -12.96 -11.46
N LEU A 73 4.91 -13.27 -10.25
CA LEU A 73 4.77 -12.29 -9.17
C LEU A 73 6.14 -11.79 -8.71
N ILE A 74 6.32 -10.47 -8.75
CA ILE A 74 7.51 -9.81 -8.23
C ILE A 74 7.29 -9.53 -6.75
N ILE A 75 8.12 -10.12 -5.89
CA ILE A 75 8.02 -9.95 -4.44
C ILE A 75 9.15 -9.06 -3.98
N LEU A 76 8.81 -7.98 -3.28
CA LEU A 76 9.76 -7.02 -2.73
C LEU A 76 9.74 -7.07 -1.20
N ARG A 77 10.89 -6.78 -0.60
CA ARG A 77 11.01 -6.54 0.84
C ARG A 77 10.43 -5.17 1.19
N PRO A 78 9.76 -5.01 2.33
CA PRO A 78 9.26 -3.72 2.76
C PRO A 78 10.39 -2.73 3.03
N ASN A 79 10.18 -1.47 2.62
CA ASN A 79 11.05 -0.35 2.92
C ASN A 79 10.31 0.70 3.75
N GLY A 80 10.44 0.59 5.08
CA GLY A 80 9.74 1.46 6.03
C GLY A 80 10.05 2.96 5.86
N ASP A 81 11.27 3.31 5.47
CA ASP A 81 11.67 4.70 5.28
C ASP A 81 10.94 5.34 4.09
N ARG A 82 10.88 4.62 2.94
CA ARG A 82 10.10 5.06 1.77
C ARG A 82 8.62 5.25 2.11
N TYR A 83 8.04 4.34 2.88
CA TYR A 83 6.63 4.41 3.25
C TYR A 83 6.34 5.58 4.20
N ARG A 84 7.25 5.84 5.15
CA ARG A 84 7.15 6.99 6.05
C ARG A 84 7.28 8.31 5.30
N GLU A 85 8.24 8.44 4.39
CA GLU A 85 8.42 9.63 3.57
C GLU A 85 7.18 9.90 2.70
N ALA A 86 6.71 8.89 1.95
CA ALA A 86 5.54 9.01 1.10
C ALA A 86 4.29 9.40 1.92
N SER A 87 4.08 8.77 3.07
CA SER A 87 2.96 9.08 3.97
C SER A 87 3.01 10.51 4.51
N ASN A 88 4.19 11.03 4.85
CA ASN A 88 4.36 12.41 5.30
C ASN A 88 4.08 13.42 4.18
N ARG A 89 4.53 13.11 2.96
CA ARG A 89 4.25 13.93 1.77
C ARG A 89 2.76 13.97 1.45
N CYS A 90 2.08 12.82 1.46
CA CYS A 90 0.63 12.74 1.28
C CYS A 90 -0.12 13.51 2.37
N SER A 91 0.23 13.31 3.64
CA SER A 91 -0.38 14.05 4.76
C SER A 91 -0.25 15.56 4.60
N THR A 92 0.96 16.04 4.27
CA THR A 92 1.22 17.48 4.07
C THR A 92 0.37 18.04 2.92
N TYR A 93 0.27 17.31 1.81
CA TYR A 93 -0.53 17.71 0.66
C TYR A 93 -2.03 17.77 1.00
N TYR A 94 -2.58 16.75 1.66
CA TYR A 94 -3.98 16.72 2.04
C TYR A 94 -4.33 17.79 3.07
N LEU A 95 -3.48 18.04 4.07
CA LEU A 95 -3.69 19.11 5.04
C LEU A 95 -3.72 20.50 4.39
N ARG A 96 -2.98 20.71 3.30
CA ARG A 96 -3.02 21.97 2.53
C ARG A 96 -4.36 22.16 1.82
N ILE A 97 -4.92 21.09 1.25
CA ILE A 97 -6.21 21.13 0.53
C ILE A 97 -7.38 21.19 1.52
N LEU A 98 -7.31 20.43 2.61
CA LEU A 98 -8.39 20.25 3.58
C LEU A 98 -8.42 21.32 4.69
N ARG A 99 -7.74 22.47 4.52
CA ARG A 99 -7.76 23.61 5.47
C ARG A 99 -9.15 24.11 5.86
N LEU A 100 -10.20 23.68 5.16
CA LEU A 100 -11.61 23.99 5.46
C LEU A 100 -12.28 22.99 6.44
N CYS A 101 -11.58 21.95 6.91
CA CYS A 101 -12.20 20.82 7.61
C CYS A 101 -11.65 20.57 9.01
N SER A 102 -12.54 20.17 9.92
CA SER A 102 -12.30 20.12 11.36
C SER A 102 -11.46 18.92 11.86
N LYS A 103 -11.25 17.86 11.06
CA LYS A 103 -10.45 16.68 11.45
C LYS A 103 -10.10 15.77 10.25
N PHE A 104 -8.93 15.13 10.31
CA PHE A 104 -8.37 14.24 9.29
C PHE A 104 -7.81 12.96 9.93
N GLN A 105 -8.07 11.79 9.33
CA GLN A 105 -7.44 10.53 9.69
C GLN A 105 -6.89 9.88 8.41
N LEU A 106 -5.57 9.75 8.33
CA LEU A 106 -4.92 8.98 7.27
C LEU A 106 -4.87 7.52 7.72
N MET A 107 -5.62 6.65 7.05
CA MET A 107 -5.42 5.22 7.24
C MET A 107 -4.23 4.79 6.40
N LYS A 108 -3.24 4.20 7.05
CA LYS A 108 -2.15 3.50 6.38
C LYS A 108 -2.53 2.02 6.41
N ASP A 109 -2.14 1.26 5.40
CA ASP A 109 -2.10 -0.21 5.46
C ASP A 109 -1.29 -0.60 6.72
N THR A 110 -1.95 -0.74 7.87
CA THR A 110 -1.29 -0.87 9.18
C THR A 110 -1.05 -2.35 9.44
N LEU A 111 -0.11 -2.94 8.71
CA LEU A 111 0.38 -4.30 8.96
C LEU A 111 1.85 -4.46 8.50
N ILE A 112 2.75 -3.53 8.85
CA ILE A 112 4.20 -3.81 9.07
C ILE A 112 4.77 -2.76 10.01
#